data_AF-Q8DLG3-F1
#
_entry.id   AF-Q8DLG3-F1
#
_cell.length_a   1.000
_cell.length_b   1.000
_cell.length_c   1.000
_cell.angle_alpha   90.00
_cell.angle_beta   90.00
_cell.angle_gamma   90.00
#
_symmetry.space_group_name_H-M   'P 1'
#
loop_
_entity.id
_entity.type
_entity.pdbx_description
1 polymer ?
#
loop_
_entity_poly.entity_id
_entity_poly.type
_entity_poly.pdbx_seq_one_letter_code
_entity_poly.pdbx_strand_id
1 'polypeptide(L)'
;MSRSLAIEGQLRPADAKPNALRRNGKIPAVLYGPTIESSISLVVDTRAAELLVRDARPQKTPIQLSIPDLPWQGTVVLQEVQAHPAKDTLYHLSFLAKAEN
;
A
#
# COMPACT_ATOMS: atom_id res chain seq x y z
N MET A 1 -14.86 -14.14 -12.26
CA MET A 1 -14.94 -12.66 -12.37
C MET A 1 -13.60 -12.10 -11.94
N SER A 2 -12.87 -11.42 -12.83
CA SER A 2 -11.65 -10.67 -12.47
C SER A 2 -12.08 -9.50 -11.60
N ARG A 3 -11.87 -9.59 -10.28
CA ARG A 3 -12.21 -8.50 -9.35
C ARG A 3 -11.07 -7.49 -9.42
N SER A 4 -11.37 -6.28 -9.86
CA SER A 4 -10.43 -5.16 -9.85
C SER A 4 -10.11 -4.80 -8.40
N LEU A 5 -8.84 -4.90 -8.00
CA LEU A 5 -8.38 -4.49 -6.69
C LEU A 5 -7.95 -3.02 -6.75
N ALA A 6 -8.46 -2.22 -5.82
CA ALA A 6 -8.10 -0.83 -5.68
C ALA A 6 -7.84 -0.52 -4.20
N ILE A 7 -6.90 0.38 -3.94
CA ILE A 7 -6.61 0.88 -2.60
C ILE A 7 -6.30 2.38 -2.67
N GLU A 8 -6.70 3.09 -1.62
CA GLU A 8 -6.40 4.50 -1.43
C GLU A 8 -5.28 4.64 -0.39
N GLY A 9 -4.25 5.41 -0.73
CA GLY A 9 -3.17 5.77 0.16
C GLY A 9 -3.16 7.27 0.45
N GLN A 10 -2.80 7.67 1.65
CA GLN A 10 -2.62 9.07 2.04
C GLN A 10 -1.13 9.33 2.28
N LEU A 11 -0.69 10.57 2.11
CA LEU A 11 0.70 10.91 2.44
C LEU A 11 0.94 10.71 3.94
N ARG A 12 2.08 10.09 4.27
CA ARG A 12 2.44 9.91 5.68
C ARG A 12 2.86 11.26 6.27
N PRO A 13 2.23 11.72 7.37
CA PRO A 13 2.71 12.89 8.10
C PRO A 13 4.15 12.62 8.58
N ALA A 14 5.04 13.60 8.44
CA ALA A 14 6.46 13.44 8.79
C ALA A 14 6.67 12.99 10.24
N ASP A 15 5.79 13.43 11.14
CA ASP A 15 5.90 13.23 12.58
C ASP A 15 5.18 11.95 13.07
N ALA A 16 4.53 11.23 12.15
CA ALA A 16 3.70 10.09 12.50
C ALA A 16 4.54 8.86 12.85
N LYS A 17 4.53 8.48 14.14
CA LYS A 17 5.15 7.23 14.61
C LYS A 17 4.36 6.02 14.08
N PRO A 18 5.02 5.00 13.50
CA PRO A 18 4.36 3.80 12.95
C PRO A 18 3.43 3.10 13.95
N ASN A 19 3.80 3.04 15.22
CA ASN A 19 2.97 2.42 16.27
C ASN A 19 1.73 3.25 16.63
N ALA A 20 1.75 4.57 16.44
CA ALA A 20 0.56 5.39 16.60
C ALA A 20 -0.40 5.19 15.42
N LEU A 21 0.13 5.13 14.19
CA LEU A 21 -0.66 4.84 12.99
C LEU A 21 -1.41 3.51 13.13
N ARG A 22 -0.70 2.44 13.52
CA ARG A 22 -1.34 1.11 13.67
C ARG A 22 -2.45 1.09 14.70
N ARG A 23 -2.31 1.87 15.79
CA ARG A 23 -3.37 2.01 16.81
C ARG A 23 -4.59 2.78 16.28
N ASN A 24 -4.41 3.64 15.30
CA ASN A 24 -5.47 4.41 14.65
C ASN A 24 -6.08 3.70 13.42
N GLY A 25 -5.85 2.40 13.25
CA GLY A 25 -6.36 1.65 12.09
C GLY A 25 -5.69 2.03 10.77
N LYS A 26 -4.44 2.50 10.83
CA LYS A 26 -3.66 2.91 9.68
C LYS A 26 -2.34 2.14 9.60
N ILE A 27 -1.94 1.75 8.40
CA ILE A 27 -0.70 1.00 8.16
C ILE A 27 0.25 1.85 7.34
N PRO A 28 1.51 1.98 7.76
CA PRO A 28 2.53 2.62 6.94
C PRO A 28 2.80 1.77 5.69
N ALA A 29 2.84 2.42 4.54
CA ALA A 29 3.18 1.81 3.27
C ALA A 29 4.22 2.66 2.54
N VAL A 30 4.88 2.06 1.54
CA VAL A 30 5.82 2.78 0.67
C VAL A 30 5.48 2.49 -0.78
N LEU A 31 5.44 3.54 -1.59
CA LEU A 31 5.35 3.46 -3.04
C LEU A 31 6.70 3.81 -3.65
N TYR A 32 7.21 2.95 -4.50
CA TYR A 32 8.43 3.18 -5.28
C TYR A 32 8.35 2.49 -6.63
N GLY A 33 9.27 2.80 -7.53
CA GLY A 33 9.36 2.14 -8.82
C GLY A 33 10.03 3.01 -9.87
N PRO A 34 10.20 2.50 -11.10
CA PRO A 34 10.90 3.21 -12.17
C PRO A 34 10.22 4.53 -12.58
N THR A 35 8.89 4.59 -12.44
CA THR A 35 8.08 5.78 -12.77
C THR A 35 7.92 6.76 -11.61
N ILE A 36 8.51 6.44 -10.45
CA ILE A 36 8.43 7.24 -9.23
C ILE A 36 9.83 7.78 -8.95
N GLU A 37 10.03 9.10 -9.05
CA GLU A 37 11.35 9.73 -8.87
C GLU A 37 11.96 9.46 -7.48
N SER A 38 11.12 9.43 -6.44
CA SER A 38 11.53 9.20 -5.06
C SER A 38 10.48 8.40 -4.31
N SER A 39 10.92 7.51 -3.41
CA SER A 39 10.02 6.66 -2.66
C SER A 39 9.05 7.49 -1.81
N ILE A 40 7.75 7.29 -2.05
CA ILE A 40 6.69 8.04 -1.38
C ILE A 40 6.25 7.24 -0.16
N SER A 41 6.38 7.85 1.01
CA SER A 41 5.83 7.28 2.25
C SER A 41 4.34 7.53 2.32
N LEU A 42 3.58 6.44 2.35
CA LEU A 42 2.13 6.45 2.37
C LEU A 42 1.59 5.85 3.66
N VAL A 43 0.29 6.04 3.85
CA VAL A 43 -0.50 5.44 4.89
C VAL A 43 -1.77 4.90 4.26
N VAL A 44 -2.09 3.64 4.53
CA VAL A 44 -3.31 3.00 4.04
C VAL A 44 -4.19 2.59 5.21
N ASP A 45 -5.48 2.43 4.96
CA ASP A 45 -6.40 1.89 5.96
C ASP A 45 -6.08 0.41 6.25
N THR A 46 -6.05 0.03 7.53
CA THR A 46 -5.76 -1.35 7.95
C THR A 46 -6.72 -2.34 7.33
N ARG A 47 -8.03 -2.03 7.31
CA ARG A 47 -9.05 -2.96 6.82
C ARG A 47 -8.97 -3.11 5.31
N ALA A 48 -8.75 -2.01 4.59
CA ALA A 48 -8.53 -2.05 3.15
C ALA A 48 -7.27 -2.85 2.79
N ALA A 49 -6.19 -2.65 3.54
CA ALA A 49 -4.93 -3.37 3.38
C ALA A 49 -5.07 -4.87 3.67
N GLU A 50 -5.79 -5.26 4.73
CA GLU A 50 -6.05 -6.67 5.04
C GLU A 50 -6.85 -7.37 3.94
N LEU A 51 -7.90 -6.73 3.43
CA LEU A 51 -8.68 -7.26 2.30
C LEU A 51 -7.82 -7.36 1.04
N LEU A 52 -7.00 -6.34 0.77
CA LEU A 52 -6.09 -6.33 -0.37
C LEU A 52 -5.08 -7.47 -0.30
N VAL A 53 -4.44 -7.70 0.85
CA VAL A 53 -3.44 -8.77 1.02
C VAL A 53 -4.10 -10.15 0.92
N ARG A 54 -5.35 -10.31 1.37
CA ARG A 54 -6.09 -11.57 1.23
C ARG A 54 -6.39 -11.91 -0.24
N ASP A 55 -6.75 -10.91 -1.05
CA ASP A 55 -7.18 -11.11 -2.44
C ASP A 55 -6.03 -10.99 -3.46
N ALA A 56 -4.98 -10.22 -3.16
CA ALA A 56 -3.86 -9.99 -4.05
C ALA A 56 -2.79 -11.09 -3.93
N ARG A 57 -2.27 -11.54 -5.07
CA ARG A 57 -1.03 -12.33 -5.11
C ARG A 57 0.16 -11.38 -5.24
N PRO A 58 1.13 -11.42 -4.30
CA PRO A 58 2.31 -10.57 -4.37
C PRO A 58 3.01 -10.66 -5.73
N GLN A 59 3.47 -9.52 -6.24
CA GLN A 59 4.18 -9.34 -7.52
C GLN A 59 3.40 -9.76 -8.78
N LYS A 60 2.15 -10.22 -8.65
CA LYS A 60 1.35 -10.74 -9.76
C LYS A 60 0.08 -9.94 -9.99
N THR A 61 -0.66 -9.66 -8.93
CA THR A 61 -1.96 -9.01 -9.06
C THR A 61 -1.78 -7.50 -9.25
N PRO A 62 -2.26 -6.92 -10.36
CA PRO A 62 -2.29 -5.46 -10.53
C PRO A 62 -3.35 -4.86 -9.60
N ILE A 63 -2.97 -3.76 -8.95
CA ILE A 63 -3.78 -3.04 -7.96
C ILE A 63 -3.81 -1.58 -8.40
N GLN A 64 -4.99 -0.98 -8.44
CA GLN A 64 -5.11 0.46 -8.67
C GLN A 64 -4.83 1.20 -7.36
N LEU A 65 -3.77 2.02 -7.33
CA LEU A 65 -3.45 2.87 -6.19
C LEU A 65 -3.81 4.32 -6.54
N SER A 66 -4.58 4.95 -5.65
CA SER A 66 -4.89 6.38 -5.70
C SER A 66 -4.35 7.07 -4.46
N ILE A 67 -3.83 8.29 -4.61
CA ILE A 67 -3.36 9.10 -3.49
C ILE A 67 -4.08 10.45 -3.53
N PRO A 68 -5.13 10.71 -2.73
CA PRO A 68 -5.91 11.94 -2.83
C PRO A 68 -5.08 13.22 -2.66
N ASP A 69 -3.99 13.14 -1.90
CA ASP A 69 -3.09 14.25 -1.62
C ASP A 69 -2.12 14.56 -2.79
N LEU A 70 -2.04 13.69 -3.80
CA LEU A 70 -1.16 13.83 -4.95
C LEU A 70 -1.93 13.61 -6.26
N PRO A 71 -1.61 14.29 -7.36
CA PRO A 71 -2.20 14.01 -8.67
C PRO A 71 -1.64 12.72 -9.29
N TRP A 72 -1.34 11.71 -8.47
CA TRP A 72 -0.79 10.43 -8.89
C TRP A 72 -1.81 9.33 -8.64
N GLN A 73 -2.13 8.62 -9.71
CA GLN A 73 -2.88 7.38 -9.71
C GLN A 73 -2.19 6.42 -10.67
N GLY A 74 -2.14 5.14 -10.33
CA GLY A 74 -1.46 4.19 -11.18
C GLY A 74 -1.64 2.75 -10.76
N THR A 75 -1.25 1.88 -11.68
CA THR A 75 -1.23 0.44 -11.43
C THR A 75 0.04 0.08 -10.66
N VAL A 76 -0.13 -0.51 -9.48
CA VAL A 76 0.95 -1.03 -8.65
C VAL A 76 0.81 -2.54 -8.49
N VAL A 77 1.89 -3.17 -8.06
CA VAL A 77 1.86 -4.54 -7.53
C VAL A 77 2.38 -4.53 -6.11
N LEU A 78 1.89 -5.49 -5.34
CA LEU A 78 2.31 -5.66 -3.95
C LEU A 78 3.65 -6.39 -3.93
N GLN A 79 4.73 -5.69 -3.61
CA GLN A 79 6.09 -6.23 -3.64
C GLN A 79 6.43 -6.99 -2.36
N GLU A 80 6.08 -6.41 -1.22
CA GLU A 80 6.39 -6.97 0.10
C GLU A 80 5.20 -6.77 1.05
N VAL A 81 4.90 -7.82 1.81
CA VAL A 81 3.94 -7.80 2.93
C VAL A 81 4.71 -8.11 4.19
N GLN A 82 4.78 -7.16 5.11
CA GLN A 82 5.27 -7.43 6.46
C GLN A 82 4.07 -7.63 7.38
N ALA A 83 3.90 -8.86 7.85
CA ALA A 83 2.84 -9.25 8.78
C ALA A 83 3.45 -9.80 10.08
N HIS A 84 2.69 -9.75 11.16
CA HIS A 84 3.07 -10.41 12.40
C HIS A 84 3.04 -11.94 12.17
N PRO A 85 4.07 -12.70 12.57
CA PRO A 85 4.19 -14.13 12.24
C PRO A 85 3.05 -14.99 12.80
N ALA A 86 2.52 -14.64 13.97
CA ALA A 86 1.42 -15.37 14.62
C ALA A 86 0.10 -14.59 14.74
N LYS A 87 0.04 -13.31 14.35
CA LYS A 87 -1.17 -12.48 14.49
C LYS A 87 -1.54 -11.98 13.11
N ASP A 88 -2.83 -11.90 12.82
CA ASP A 88 -3.37 -11.35 11.55
C ASP A 88 -3.14 -9.82 11.39
N THR A 89 -2.18 -9.25 12.12
CA THR A 89 -1.84 -7.83 12.07
C THR A 89 -0.75 -7.57 11.04
N LEU A 90 -1.04 -6.66 10.12
CA LEU A 90 -0.10 -6.15 9.14
C LEU A 90 0.74 -5.00 9.72
N TYR A 91 2.04 -5.03 9.45
CA TYR A 91 2.99 -4.01 9.90
C TYR A 91 3.31 -2.98 8.84
N HIS A 92 3.54 -3.42 7.62
CA HIS A 92 4.01 -2.59 6.53
C HIS A 92 3.68 -3.23 5.19
N LEU A 93 3.39 -2.39 4.19
CA LEU A 93 3.21 -2.81 2.81
C LEU A 93 4.13 -2.04 1.88
N SER A 94 4.71 -2.74 0.91
CA SER A 94 5.54 -2.13 -0.12
C SER A 94 4.88 -2.31 -1.48
N PHE A 95 4.62 -1.19 -2.16
CA PHE A 95 4.03 -1.15 -3.49
C PHE A 95 5.08 -0.78 -4.53
N LEU A 96 5.15 -1.58 -5.58
CA LEU A 96 5.97 -1.31 -6.76
C LEU A 96 5.07 -0.75 -7.86
N ALA A 97 5.34 0.48 -8.30
CA ALA A 97 4.69 1.08 -9.46
C ALA A 97 5.10 0.33 -10.72
N LYS A 98 4.12 -0.12 -11.50
CA LYS A 98 4.37 -0.62 -12.85
C LYS A 98 4.37 0.56 -13.80
N ALA A 99 5.39 0.61 -14.67
CA ALA A 99 5.29 1.37 -15.90
C ALA A 99 4.18 0.74 -16.74
N GLU A 100 3.19 1.53 -17.18
CA GLU A 100 2.32 1.09 -18.26
C GLU A 100 3.19 0.87 -19.49
N ASN A 101 3.10 -0.32 -20.06
CA ASN A 101 3.86 -0.75 -21.24
C ASN A 101 2.93 -0.84 -22.44
#